data_AF-Q934T4-F1
#
_entry.id   AF-Q934T4-F1
#
_cell.length_a   1.000
_cell.length_b   1.000
_cell.length_c   1.000
_cell.angle_alpha   90.00
_cell.angle_beta   90.00
_cell.angle_gamma   90.00
#
_symmetry.space_group_name_H-M   'P 1'
#
loop_
_entity.id
_entity.type
_entity.pdbx_description
1 polymer ?
#
loop_
_entity_poly.entity_id
_entity_poly.type
_entity_poly.pdbx_seq_one_letter_code
_entity_poly.pdbx_strand_id
1 'polypeptide(L)' 'MLVIGLAPFFLLSFSLTLLYCLGILSPFYYIFLAAVHAGGCIGDFYYVYLLVFKFKQKRILIEDTLSGLIIYQK' A
#
# COMPACT_ATOMS: atom_id res chain seq x y z
N MET A 1 -10.27 -1.45 5.92
CA MET A 1 -9.14 -2.29 5.47
C MET A 1 -8.44 -1.76 4.23
N LEU A 2 -9.14 -1.53 3.11
CA LEU A 2 -8.56 -0.85 1.93
C LEU A 2 -7.81 0.44 2.31
N VAL A 3 -8.44 1.26 3.16
CA VAL A 3 -7.86 2.51 3.69
C VAL A 3 -6.58 2.27 4.48
N ILE A 4 -6.49 1.19 5.27
CA ILE A 4 -5.32 0.89 6.12
C ILE A 4 -4.20 0.29 5.27
N GLY A 5 -4.52 -0.67 4.39
CA GLY A 5 -3.54 -1.30 3.50
C GLY A 5 -2.93 -0.33 2.48
N LEU A 6 -3.69 0.64 1.97
CA LEU A 6 -3.16 1.62 1.01
C LEU A 6 -2.61 2.89 1.66
N ALA A 7 -2.80 3.10 2.96
CA ALA A 7 -2.32 4.31 3.64
C ALA A 7 -0.79 4.51 3.51
N PRO A 8 0.08 3.49 3.70
CA PRO A 8 1.52 3.67 3.55
C PRO A 8 1.89 4.09 2.14
N PHE A 9 1.28 3.43 1.14
CA PHE A 9 1.50 3.76 -0.27
C PHE A 9 1.12 5.20 -0.58
N PHE A 10 -0.10 5.60 -0.21
CA PHE A 10 -0.64 6.93 -0.51
C PHE A 10 0.17 8.03 0.17
N LEU A 11 0.47 7.90 1.46
CA LEU A 11 1.19 8.91 2.24
C LEU A 11 2.62 9.11 1.72
N LEU A 12 3.34 8.02 1.42
CA LEU A 12 4.71 8.10 0.92
C LEU A 12 4.75 8.62 -0.51
N SER A 13 3.85 8.17 -1.40
CA SER A 13 3.75 8.72 -2.75
C SER A 13 3.43 10.21 -2.73
N PHE A 14 2.45 10.63 -1.94
CA PHE A 14 2.11 12.05 -1.80
C PHE A 14 3.29 12.87 -1.29
N SER A 15 3.99 12.38 -0.26
CA SER A 15 5.15 13.07 0.32
C SER A 15 6.29 13.21 -0.69
N LEU A 16 6.63 12.13 -1.40
CA LEU A 16 7.68 12.16 -2.43
C LEU A 16 7.33 13.11 -3.58
N THR A 17 6.08 13.09 -4.05
CA THR A 17 5.62 14.01 -5.11
C THR A 17 5.64 15.45 -4.62
N LEU A 18 5.21 15.72 -3.39
CA LEU A 18 5.26 17.07 -2.81
C LEU A 18 6.70 17.59 -2.72
N LEU A 19 7.64 16.77 -2.23
CA LEU A 19 9.06 17.13 -2.16
C LEU A 19 9.66 17.41 -3.55
N TYR A 20 9.24 16.65 -4.57
CA TYR A 20 9.65 16.92 -5.95
C TYR A 20 9.07 18.24 -6.47
N CYS A 21 7.78 18.52 -6.24
CA CYS A 21 7.14 19.78 -6.64
C CYS A 21 7.76 21.00 -5.96
N LEU A 22 8.25 20.86 -4.72
CA LEU A 22 8.97 21.91 -4.00
C LEU A 22 10.44 22.09 -4.46
N GLY A 23 10.90 21.29 -5.43
CA GLY A 23 12.27 21.34 -5.94
C GLY A 23 13.33 20.75 -5.00
N ILE A 24 12.90 20.05 -3.93
CA ILE A 24 13.81 19.45 -2.95
C ILE A 24 14.45 18.17 -3.53
N LEU A 25 13.72 17.43 -4.35
CA LEU A 25 14.21 16.22 -5.00
C LEU A 25 14.56 16.48 -6.47
N SER A 26 15.73 15.98 -6.90
CA SER A 26 16.04 15.90 -8.32
C SER A 26 15.17 14.82 -9.02
N PRO A 27 14.99 14.90 -10.35
CA PRO A 27 14.22 13.88 -11.08
C PRO A 27 14.74 12.45 -10.85
N PHE A 28 16.07 12.28 -10.81
CA PHE A 28 16.69 10.98 -10.56
C PHE A 28 16.32 10.44 -9.16
N TYR A 29 16.47 11.26 -8.12
CA TYR A 29 16.16 10.83 -6.75
C TYR A 29 14.66 10.57 -6.56
N TYR A 30 13.79 11.39 -7.17
CA TYR A 30 12.35 11.15 -7.15
C TYR A 30 11.99 9.78 -7.75
N ILE A 31 12.47 9.49 -8.97
CA ILE A 31 12.18 8.21 -9.65
C ILE A 31 12.73 7.04 -8.84
N PHE A 32 13.97 7.13 -8.36
CA PHE A 32 14.60 6.07 -7.58
C PHE A 32 13.83 5.78 -6.29
N LEU A 33 13.53 6.80 -5.49
CA LEU A 33 12.81 6.66 -4.22
C LEU A 33 11.37 6.18 -4.45
N ALA A 34 10.69 6.70 -5.47
CA ALA A 34 9.33 6.26 -5.81
C ALA A 34 9.30 4.78 -6.23
N ALA A 35 10.30 4.30 -6.97
CA ALA A 35 10.41 2.90 -7.37
C ALA A 35 10.69 1.98 -6.18
N VAL A 36 11.65 2.35 -5.32
CA VAL A 36 11.98 1.59 -4.10
C VAL A 36 10.77 1.49 -3.17
N HIS A 37 10.09 2.62 -2.94
CA HIS A 37 8.85 2.70 -2.17
C HIS A 37 7.75 1.79 -2.75
N ALA A 38 7.48 1.91 -4.06
CA ALA A 38 6.45 1.11 -4.72
C ALA A 38 6.75 -0.40 -4.60
N GLY A 39 8.02 -0.80 -4.68
CA GLY A 39 8.44 -2.18 -4.42
C GLY A 39 8.20 -2.62 -2.98
N GLY A 40 8.44 -1.75 -2.00
CA GLY A 40 8.18 -2.01 -0.58
C GLY A 40 6.71 -2.25 -0.25
N CYS A 41 5.79 -1.54 -0.94
CA CYS A 41 4.34 -1.68 -0.73
C CYS A 41 3.69 -2.86 -1.48
N ILE A 42 4.47 -3.76 -2.11
CA ILE A 42 3.89 -4.85 -2.91
C ILE A 42 3.04 -5.83 -2.08
N GLY A 43 3.39 -6.04 -0.80
CA GLY A 43 2.61 -6.86 0.12
C GLY A 43 1.22 -6.27 0.40
N ASP A 44 1.16 -4.95 0.58
CA ASP A 44 -0.10 -4.24 0.80
C ASP A 44 -1.02 -4.33 -0.42
N PHE A 45 -0.46 -4.18 -1.62
CA PHE A 45 -1.21 -4.38 -2.87
C PHE A 45 -1.74 -5.80 -3.01
N TYR A 46 -0.95 -6.79 -2.60
CA TYR A 46 -1.39 -8.18 -2.59
C TYR A 46 -2.56 -8.39 -1.61
N TYR A 47 -2.51 -7.82 -0.40
CA TYR A 47 -3.64 -7.89 0.53
C TYR A 47 -4.89 -7.20 -0.02
N VAL A 48 -4.74 -6.01 -0.61
CA VAL A 48 -5.85 -5.32 -1.27
C VAL A 48 -6.44 -6.20 -2.38
N TYR A 49 -5.60 -6.85 -3.19
CA TYR A 49 -6.06 -7.77 -4.22
C TYR A 49 -6.89 -8.94 -3.64
N LEU A 50 -6.40 -9.57 -2.57
CA LEU A 50 -7.11 -10.66 -1.91
C LEU A 50 -8.50 -10.22 -1.43
N LEU A 51 -8.58 -9.05 -0.79
CA LEU A 51 -9.81 -8.57 -0.16
C LEU A 51 -10.82 -8.02 -1.17
N VAL A 52 -10.36 -7.27 -2.17
CA VAL A 52 -11.23 -6.55 -3.10
C VAL A 52 -11.64 -7.40 -4.30
N PHE A 53 -10.78 -8.32 -4.73
CA PHE A 53 -11.01 -9.12 -5.93
C PHE A 53 -11.20 -10.60 -5.62
N LYS A 54 -10.21 -11.25 -5.00
CA LYS A 54 -10.24 -12.72 -4.83
C LYS A 54 -11.37 -13.19 -3.91
N PHE A 55 -11.61 -12.47 -2.82
CA PHE A 55 -12.59 -12.86 -1.80
C PHE A 55 -13.86 -12.00 -1.80
N LYS A 56 -14.04 -11.14 -2.82
CA LYS A 56 -15.16 -10.18 -2.93
C LYS A 56 -16.55 -10.78 -2.70
N GLN A 57 -16.78 -12.01 -3.18
CA GLN A 57 -18.09 -12.67 -3.14
C GLN A 57 -18.31 -13.53 -1.89
N LYS A 58 -17.29 -13.64 -1.04
CA LYS A 58 -17.34 -14.46 0.17
C LYS A 58 -17.58 -13.57 1.38
N ARG A 59 -18.36 -14.05 2.35
CA ARG A 59 -18.43 -13.41 3.67
C ARG A 59 -17.12 -13.71 4.40
N ILE A 60 -16.16 -12.81 4.23
CA ILE A 60 -14.88 -12.87 4.92
C ILE A 60 -14.92 -12.01 6.19
N LEU A 61 -14.34 -12.53 7.27
CA LEU A 61 -13.95 -11.72 8.43
C LEU A 61 -12.45 -11.53 8.38
N ILE A 62 -11.99 -10.38 8.82
CA ILE A 62 -10.59 -10.03 8.69
C ILE A 62 -10.15 -9.39 10.00
N GLU A 63 -9.03 -9.89 10.53
CA GLU A 63 -8.47 -9.46 11.80
C GLU A 63 -7.03 -9.03 11.58
N ASP A 64 -6.73 -7.81 12.03
CA ASP A 64 -5.38 -7.25 12.05
C ASP A 64 -4.70 -7.66 13.35
N THR A 65 -3.50 -8.23 13.25
CA THR A 65 -2.75 -8.77 14.38
C THR A 65 -1.32 -8.25 14.36
N LEU A 66 -0.60 -8.41 15.47
CA LEU A 66 0.81 -8.03 15.55
C LEU A 66 1.71 -8.73 14.51
N SER A 67 1.31 -9.93 14.07
CA SER A 67 2.04 -10.74 13.09
C SER A 67 1.53 -10.57 11.65
N GLY A 68 0.50 -9.75 11.44
CA GLY A 68 -0.07 -9.48 10.11
C GLY A 68 -1.58 -9.68 10.06
N LEU A 69 -2.09 -10.04 8.88
CA LEU A 69 -3.51 -10.12 8.59
C LEU A 69 -4.04 -11.54 8.54
N ILE A 70 -5.07 -11.84 9.33
CA ILE A 70 -5.80 -13.11 9.29
C ILE A 70 -7.11 -12.91 8.53
N ILE A 71 -7.32 -13.70 7.48
CA ILE A 71 -8.56 -13.71 6.68
C ILE A 71 -9.32 -15.00 6.98
N TYR A 72 -10.45 -14.87 7.65
CA TYR A 72 -11.38 -15.96 7.90
C TYR A 72 -12.39 -16.04 6.77
N GLN A 73 -12.67 -17.26 6.32
CA GLN A 73 -13.76 -17.55 5.41
C GLN A 73 -14.75 -18.46 6.13
N LYS A 74 -16.02 -18.06 6.19
CA LYS A 74 -17.11 -18.94 6.63
C LYS A 74 -17.42 -20.02 5.59
#